data_AF-A0A931N0Z9-F1
#
_entry.id   AF-A0A931N0Z9-F1
#
_cell.length_a   1.000
_cell.length_b   1.000
_cell.length_c   1.000
_cell.angle_alpha   90.00
_cell.angle_beta   90.00
_cell.angle_gamma   90.00
#
_symmetry.space_group_name_H-M   'P 1'
#
loop_
_entity.id
_entity.type
_entity.pdbx_description
1 polymer ?
#
loop_
_entity_poly.entity_id
_entity_poly.type
_entity_poly.pdbx_seq_one_letter_code
_entity_poly.pdbx_strand_id
1 'polypeptide(L)'
;MTAPDPTDIEEYLAGVDGRRAEELRLLHSVIRTSAPGFAPVLVESGGAPLLGYGLLPYKSKSMKQPSEWPVVSLAPRKNYVSLYISAVIDGRYVPEIHADRLGKVSCGKSCIRFKRLTDLNLDAIGEILADLEKRWRAGEKLYGEH
;
A
#
# COMPACT_ATOMS: atom_id res chain seq x y z
N MET A 1 3.50 9.76 15.49
CA MET A 1 3.41 8.44 14.83
C MET A 1 4.76 7.78 15.04
N THR A 2 4.82 6.67 15.76
CA THR A 2 6.09 5.93 15.97
C THR A 2 6.26 4.96 14.83
N ALA A 3 7.46 4.90 14.23
CA ALA A 3 7.76 3.87 13.25
C ALA A 3 7.73 2.51 13.95
N PRO A 4 6.93 1.53 13.50
CA PRO A 4 6.89 0.21 14.10
C PRO A 4 8.24 -0.48 13.94
N ASP A 5 8.73 -1.07 15.01
CA ASP A 5 9.87 -1.99 14.98
C ASP A 5 9.53 -3.23 14.14
N PRO A 6 10.52 -3.95 13.58
CA PRO A 6 10.28 -5.19 12.85
C PRO A 6 9.50 -6.22 13.68
N THR A 7 9.69 -6.23 15.00
CA THR A 7 8.92 -7.05 15.93
C THR A 7 7.43 -6.72 15.92
N ASP A 8 7.07 -5.44 15.89
CA ASP A 8 5.68 -4.98 15.90
C ASP A 8 4.96 -5.37 14.61
N ILE A 9 5.66 -5.30 13.47
CA ILE A 9 5.17 -5.82 12.20
C ILE A 9 4.96 -7.33 12.25
N GLU A 10 5.90 -8.09 12.79
CA GLU A 10 5.74 -9.55 12.93
C GLU A 10 4.62 -9.92 13.90
N GLU A 11 4.42 -9.18 14.99
CA GLU A 11 3.28 -9.37 15.90
C GLU A 11 1.95 -9.09 15.20
N TYR A 12 1.87 -8.00 14.43
CA TYR A 12 0.70 -7.71 13.58
C TYR A 12 0.43 -8.86 12.60
N LEU A 13 1.45 -9.34 11.91
CA LEU A 13 1.35 -10.43 10.93
C LEU A 13 0.98 -11.77 11.60
N ALA A 14 1.51 -12.04 12.80
CA ALA A 14 1.18 -13.22 13.59
C ALA A 14 -0.29 -13.20 14.07
N GLY A 15 -0.86 -12.01 14.28
CA GLY A 15 -2.28 -11.82 14.58
C GLY A 15 -3.22 -12.07 13.39
N VAL A 16 -2.69 -12.16 12.16
CA VAL A 16 -3.48 -12.45 10.98
C VAL A 16 -3.59 -13.97 10.77
N ASP A 17 -4.78 -14.43 10.37
CA ASP A 17 -5.07 -15.82 10.00
C ASP A 17 -3.99 -16.43 9.07
N GLY A 18 -3.45 -17.60 9.45
CA GLY A 18 -2.12 -18.08 9.02
C GLY A 18 -1.82 -17.97 7.53
N ARG A 19 -2.74 -18.39 6.65
CA ARG A 19 -2.56 -18.30 5.19
C ARG A 19 -2.33 -16.85 4.73
N ARG A 20 -3.06 -15.90 5.30
CA ARG A 20 -2.95 -14.47 4.94
C ARG A 20 -1.68 -13.87 5.51
N ALA A 21 -1.24 -14.31 6.69
CA ALA A 21 0.03 -13.87 7.26
C ALA A 21 1.19 -14.15 6.32
N GLU A 22 1.24 -15.33 5.70
CA GLU A 22 2.24 -15.66 4.68
C GLU A 22 2.15 -14.75 3.45
N GLU A 23 0.93 -14.52 2.93
CA GLU A 23 0.71 -13.62 1.79
C GLU A 23 1.16 -12.18 2.09
N LEU A 24 0.87 -11.69 3.29
CA LEU A 24 1.28 -10.36 3.75
C LEU A 24 2.80 -10.27 3.96
N ARG A 25 3.45 -11.31 4.49
CA ARG A 25 4.92 -11.38 4.61
C ARG A 25 5.60 -11.30 3.25
N LEU A 26 5.07 -12.02 2.26
CA LEU A 26 5.57 -11.96 0.89
C LEU A 26 5.40 -10.56 0.30
N LEU A 27 4.22 -9.95 0.44
CA LEU A 27 3.99 -8.57 0.00
C LEU A 27 4.89 -7.57 0.71
N HIS A 28 5.05 -7.72 2.04
CA HIS A 28 5.95 -6.89 2.82
C HIS A 28 7.37 -6.96 2.26
N SER A 29 7.87 -8.18 1.99
CA SER A 29 9.18 -8.39 1.40
C SER A 29 9.31 -7.76 0.00
N VAL A 30 8.30 -7.95 -0.87
CA VAL A 30 8.26 -7.35 -2.22
C VAL A 30 8.29 -5.82 -2.14
N ILE A 31 7.50 -5.23 -1.24
CA ILE A 31 7.46 -3.77 -1.06
C ILE A 31 8.81 -3.26 -0.54
N ARG A 32 9.38 -3.91 0.48
CA ARG A 32 10.68 -3.54 1.04
C ARG A 32 11.83 -3.67 0.03
N THR A 33 11.74 -4.63 -0.87
CA THR A 33 12.74 -4.86 -1.91
C THR A 33 12.61 -3.86 -3.06
N SER A 34 11.38 -3.59 -3.49
CA SER A 34 11.10 -2.73 -4.64
C SER A 34 11.13 -1.25 -4.30
N ALA A 35 10.71 -0.90 -3.08
CA ALA A 35 10.63 0.45 -2.55
C ALA A 35 11.23 0.52 -1.11
N PRO A 36 12.55 0.33 -0.94
CA PRO A 36 13.21 0.36 0.37
C PRO A 36 13.09 1.70 1.10
N GLY A 37 12.86 2.81 0.38
CA GLY A 37 12.62 4.13 0.95
C GLY A 37 11.24 4.28 1.60
N PHE A 38 10.29 3.39 1.28
CA PHE A 38 8.98 3.38 1.93
C PHE A 38 9.04 2.63 3.26
N ALA A 39 9.31 3.39 4.33
CA ALA A 39 9.33 2.84 5.69
C ALA A 39 7.95 2.25 6.07
N PRO A 40 7.91 1.03 6.66
CA PRO A 40 6.66 0.44 7.13
C PRO A 40 6.13 1.26 8.30
N VAL A 41 4.81 1.41 8.36
CA VAL A 41 4.08 2.13 9.39
C VAL A 41 2.79 1.39 9.68
N LEU A 42 2.40 1.28 10.93
CA LEU A 42 1.06 0.79 11.27
C LEU A 42 0.12 1.98 11.39
N VAL A 43 -0.95 1.94 10.61
CA VAL A 43 -2.00 2.96 10.64
C VAL A 43 -3.31 2.32 11.04
N GLU A 44 -4.20 3.09 11.65
CA GLU A 44 -5.54 2.62 11.98
C GLU A 44 -6.56 3.26 11.02
N SER A 45 -7.43 2.45 10.43
CA SER A 45 -8.50 2.93 9.57
C SER A 45 -9.76 2.12 9.79
N GLY A 46 -10.85 2.80 10.15
CA GLY A 46 -12.15 2.17 10.40
C GLY A 46 -12.13 1.16 11.57
N GLY A 47 -11.29 1.39 12.58
CA GLY A 47 -11.20 0.55 13.78
C GLY A 47 -10.40 -0.75 13.62
N ALA A 48 -9.60 -0.87 12.55
CA ALA A 48 -8.68 -1.98 12.36
C ALA A 48 -7.27 -1.48 12.01
N PRO A 49 -6.21 -2.16 12.48
CA PRO A 49 -4.84 -1.85 12.09
C PRO A 49 -4.54 -2.30 10.66
N LEU A 50 -3.79 -1.47 9.93
CA LEU A 50 -3.34 -1.69 8.56
C LEU A 50 -1.85 -1.46 8.48
N LEU A 51 -1.19 -2.24 7.63
CA LEU A 51 0.24 -2.09 7.39
C LEU A 51 0.47 -1.14 6.21
N GLY A 52 0.84 0.09 6.52
CA GLY A 52 1.22 1.13 5.57
C GLY A 52 2.72 1.14 5.24
N TYR A 53 3.08 1.79 4.14
CA TYR A 53 4.46 1.98 3.69
C TYR A 53 4.63 3.35 3.04
N GLY A 54 5.64 4.07 3.51
CA GLY A 54 5.98 5.43 3.08
C GLY A 54 4.91 6.41 3.51
N LEU A 55 5.28 7.48 4.23
CA LEU A 55 4.32 8.52 4.61
C LEU A 55 4.39 9.66 3.60
N LEU A 56 3.24 10.05 3.06
CA LEU A 56 3.11 11.28 2.29
C LEU A 56 2.25 12.30 3.04
N PRO A 57 2.55 13.61 2.89
CA PRO A 57 1.65 14.65 3.36
C PRO A 57 0.35 14.60 2.53
N TYR A 58 -0.71 14.12 3.16
CA TYR A 58 -2.05 14.05 2.59
C TYR A 58 -2.86 15.27 3.06
N LYS A 59 -3.28 16.09 2.10
CA LYS A 59 -4.11 17.27 2.35
C LYS A 59 -5.38 17.17 1.54
N SER A 60 -6.48 16.78 2.18
CA SER A 60 -7.81 16.87 1.57
C SER A 60 -8.40 18.27 1.78
N LYS A 61 -9.17 18.78 0.80
CA LYS A 61 -9.86 20.09 0.87
C LYS A 61 -10.72 20.27 2.13
N SER A 62 -11.22 19.17 2.70
CA SER A 62 -12.08 19.20 3.88
C SER A 62 -11.31 19.09 5.21
N MET A 63 -9.99 18.85 5.18
CA MET A 63 -9.20 18.56 6.36
C MET A 63 -8.37 19.80 6.75
N LYS A 64 -8.65 20.35 7.94
CA LYS A 64 -8.03 21.58 8.45
C LYS A 64 -6.55 21.41 8.83
N GLN A 65 -6.09 20.17 9.00
CA GLN A 65 -4.71 19.83 9.35
C GLN A 65 -4.11 18.90 8.27
N PRO A 66 -2.84 19.11 7.88
CA PRO A 66 -2.12 18.14 7.07
C PRO A 66 -2.04 16.82 7.85
N SER A 67 -2.55 15.74 7.26
CA SER A 67 -2.39 14.40 7.83
C SER A 67 -1.34 13.65 7.05
N GLU A 68 -0.62 12.76 7.70
CA GLU A 68 0.28 11.85 7.02
C GLU A 68 -0.54 10.62 6.63
N TRP A 69 -0.52 10.28 5.35
CA TRP A 69 -1.18 9.05 4.87
C TRP A 69 -0.15 8.17 4.19
N PRO A 70 -0.21 6.85 4.40
CA PRO A 70 0.68 5.93 3.74
C PRO A 70 0.47 5.90 2.21
N VAL A 71 1.57 5.87 1.45
CA VAL A 71 1.56 5.75 -0.02
C VAL A 71 0.91 4.44 -0.40
N VAL A 72 1.32 3.38 0.29
CA VAL A 72 0.84 2.02 0.07
C VAL A 72 0.34 1.47 1.39
N SER A 73 -0.78 0.74 1.40
CA SER A 73 -1.29 0.10 2.62
C SER A 73 -1.93 -1.24 2.35
N LEU A 74 -1.64 -2.20 3.22
CA LEU A 74 -2.19 -3.54 3.20
C LEU A 74 -3.29 -3.65 4.25
N ALA A 75 -4.50 -3.92 3.80
CA ALA A 75 -5.65 -4.21 4.64
C ALA A 75 -6.05 -5.69 4.47
N PRO A 76 -5.62 -6.58 5.39
CA PRO A 76 -6.10 -7.95 5.41
C PRO A 76 -7.57 -7.99 5.82
N ARG A 77 -8.41 -8.64 5.01
CA ARG A 77 -9.82 -8.91 5.34
C ARG A 77 -10.05 -10.42 5.44
N LYS A 78 -11.17 -10.80 6.03
CA LYS A 78 -11.55 -12.22 6.26
C LYS A 78 -11.60 -13.08 4.98
N ASN A 79 -11.71 -12.53 3.78
CA ASN A 79 -11.84 -13.33 2.54
C ASN A 79 -10.92 -12.87 1.39
N TYR A 80 -10.24 -11.74 1.54
CA TYR A 80 -9.41 -11.14 0.51
C TYR A 80 -8.44 -10.15 1.17
N VAL A 81 -7.42 -9.75 0.43
CA VAL A 81 -6.51 -8.66 0.83
C VAL A 81 -6.79 -7.46 -0.05
N SER A 82 -6.89 -6.28 0.58
CA SER A 82 -6.95 -5.02 -0.13
C SER A 82 -5.61 -4.32 -0.03
N LEU A 83 -4.93 -4.17 -1.17
CA LEU A 83 -3.76 -3.31 -1.32
C LEU A 83 -4.23 -1.93 -1.76
N TYR A 84 -4.07 -0.94 -0.91
CA TYR A 84 -4.35 0.46 -1.23
C TYR A 84 -3.07 1.12 -1.74
N ILE A 85 -3.17 1.81 -2.87
CA ILE A 85 -2.10 2.64 -3.41
C ILE A 85 -2.70 4.04 -3.55
N SER A 86 -2.41 4.89 -2.58
CA SER A 86 -2.91 6.27 -2.47
C SER A 86 -2.19 7.23 -3.43
N ALA A 87 -1.34 6.70 -4.30
CA ALA A 87 -0.59 7.47 -5.26
C ALA A 87 -1.39 7.75 -6.55
N VAL A 88 -1.28 8.99 -7.03
CA VAL A 88 -1.89 9.50 -8.25
C VAL A 88 -0.79 10.00 -9.17
N ILE A 89 -0.83 9.55 -10.43
CA ILE A 89 0.07 9.97 -11.50
C ILE A 89 -0.79 10.57 -12.61
N ASP A 90 -0.46 11.77 -13.07
CA ASP A 90 -1.19 12.44 -14.16
C ASP A 90 -2.71 12.57 -13.90
N GLY A 91 -3.11 12.80 -12.65
CA GLY A 91 -4.51 12.90 -12.25
C GLY A 91 -5.29 11.56 -12.24
N ARG A 92 -4.62 10.43 -12.50
CA ARG A 92 -5.21 9.08 -12.41
C ARG A 92 -4.55 8.29 -11.29
N TYR A 93 -5.33 7.46 -10.61
CA TYR A 93 -4.75 6.59 -9.61
C TYR A 93 -3.89 5.51 -10.25
N VAL A 94 -2.74 5.26 -9.66
CA VAL A 94 -1.78 4.23 -10.11
C VAL A 94 -2.44 2.86 -10.35
N PRO A 95 -3.26 2.30 -9.45
CA PRO A 95 -3.89 1.02 -9.70
C PRO A 95 -4.89 1.03 -10.87
N GLU A 96 -5.47 2.18 -11.24
CA GLU A 96 -6.28 2.30 -12.46
C GLU A 96 -5.42 2.29 -13.72
N ILE A 97 -4.27 2.99 -13.69
CA ILE A 97 -3.31 3.03 -14.81
C ILE A 97 -2.77 1.64 -15.10
N HIS A 98 -2.47 0.87 -14.05
CA HIS A 98 -1.84 -0.43 -14.17
C HIS A 98 -2.83 -1.61 -14.12
N ALA A 99 -4.14 -1.34 -14.05
CA ALA A 99 -5.20 -2.35 -13.89
C ALA A 99 -5.03 -3.58 -14.79
N ASP A 100 -4.69 -3.36 -16.06
CA ASP A 100 -4.50 -4.40 -17.07
C ASP A 100 -3.32 -5.36 -16.78
N ARG A 101 -2.30 -4.88 -16.06
CA ARG A 101 -1.07 -5.62 -15.75
C ARG A 101 -1.07 -6.27 -14.37
N LEU A 102 -2.03 -5.94 -13.51
CA LEU A 102 -2.10 -6.43 -12.13
C LEU A 102 -2.54 -7.90 -12.01
N GLY A 103 -3.07 -8.50 -13.08
CA GLY A 103 -3.53 -9.89 -13.11
C GLY A 103 -5.02 -10.07 -12.84
N LYS A 104 -5.41 -11.17 -12.19
CA LYS A 104 -6.82 -11.52 -11.91
C LYS A 104 -7.33 -10.87 -10.63
N VAL A 105 -7.21 -9.54 -10.56
CA VAL A 105 -7.54 -8.76 -9.36
C VAL A 105 -8.63 -7.74 -9.66
N SER A 106 -9.30 -7.26 -8.61
CA SER A 106 -10.32 -6.20 -8.73
C SER A 106 -9.71 -4.86 -8.31
N CYS A 107 -9.40 -4.04 -9.30
CA CYS A 107 -8.97 -2.65 -9.09
C CYS A 107 -10.20 -1.72 -8.98
N GLY A 108 -10.24 -0.92 -7.92
CA GLY A 108 -11.02 0.33 -7.87
C GLY A 108 -10.08 1.52 -8.03
N LYS A 109 -10.56 2.72 -7.69
CA LYS A 109 -9.78 3.97 -7.81
C LYS A 109 -8.40 3.85 -7.19
N SER A 110 -8.30 3.63 -5.87
CA SER A 110 -7.01 3.55 -5.16
C SER A 110 -6.78 2.18 -4.51
N CYS A 111 -7.59 1.18 -4.84
CA CYS A 111 -7.65 -0.09 -4.12
C CYS A 111 -7.58 -1.28 -5.06
N ILE A 112 -6.67 -2.21 -4.79
CA ILE A 112 -6.51 -3.49 -5.48
C ILE A 112 -6.96 -4.59 -4.54
N ARG A 113 -7.98 -5.35 -4.93
CA ARG A 113 -8.52 -6.46 -4.13
C ARG A 113 -8.22 -7.79 -4.81
N PHE A 114 -7.62 -8.70 -4.07
CA PHE A 114 -7.30 -10.05 -4.56
C PHE A 114 -7.58 -11.09 -3.48
N LYS A 115 -7.99 -12.28 -3.90
CA LYS A 115 -8.32 -13.40 -2.98
C LYS A 115 -7.09 -14.25 -2.64
N ARG A 116 -6.16 -14.35 -3.59
CA ARG A 116 -4.92 -15.13 -3.45
C ARG A 116 -3.79 -14.30 -4.04
N LEU A 117 -2.62 -14.37 -3.42
CA LEU A 117 -1.42 -13.72 -3.92
C LEU A 117 -1.08 -14.15 -5.36
N THR A 118 -1.40 -15.40 -5.73
CA THR A 118 -1.19 -15.93 -7.09
C THR A 118 -2.04 -15.25 -8.16
N ASP A 119 -3.16 -14.61 -7.79
CA ASP A 119 -3.98 -13.84 -8.75
C ASP A 119 -3.36 -12.47 -9.02
N LEU A 120 -2.51 -11.97 -8.10
CA LEU A 120 -1.83 -10.69 -8.19
C LEU A 120 -0.47 -10.86 -8.88
N ASN A 121 -0.21 -10.04 -9.88
CA ASN A 121 1.07 -10.01 -10.55
C ASN A 121 2.12 -9.26 -9.71
N LEU A 122 2.88 -10.01 -8.90
CA LEU A 122 3.91 -9.46 -8.01
C LEU A 122 5.00 -8.70 -8.76
N ASP A 123 5.35 -9.13 -9.96
CA ASP A 123 6.35 -8.47 -10.81
C ASP A 123 5.87 -7.06 -11.21
N ALA A 124 4.63 -6.96 -11.69
CA ALA A 124 4.02 -5.67 -11.99
C ALA A 124 3.90 -4.78 -10.75
N ILE A 125 3.57 -5.34 -9.59
CA ILE A 125 3.53 -4.59 -8.32
C ILE A 125 4.92 -4.06 -7.95
N GLY A 126 5.97 -4.88 -8.06
CA GLY A 126 7.34 -4.45 -7.79
C GLY A 126 7.76 -3.29 -8.67
N GLU A 127 7.50 -3.39 -9.98
CA GLU A 127 7.76 -2.31 -10.95
C GLU A 127 7.04 -1.01 -10.59
N ILE A 128 5.75 -1.09 -10.24
CA ILE A 128 4.94 0.06 -9.82
C ILE A 128 5.52 0.70 -8.57
N LEU A 129 5.89 -0.10 -7.57
CA LEU A 129 6.45 0.40 -6.31
C LEU A 129 7.80 1.08 -6.52
N ALA A 130 8.66 0.50 -7.36
CA ALA A 130 9.94 1.08 -7.71
C ALA A 130 9.79 2.41 -8.47
N ASP A 131 8.83 2.49 -9.39
CA ASP A 131 8.48 3.73 -10.09
C ASP A 131 7.96 4.80 -9.12
N LEU A 132 7.07 4.42 -8.20
CA LEU A 132 6.56 5.30 -7.15
C LEU A 132 7.66 5.82 -6.24
N GLU A 133 8.59 4.97 -5.78
CA GLU A 133 9.71 5.43 -4.97
C GLU A 133 10.58 6.42 -5.76
N LYS A 134 10.89 6.14 -7.02
CA LYS A 134 11.71 7.03 -7.86
C LYS A 134 11.07 8.42 -7.95
N ARG A 135 9.77 8.48 -8.23
CA ARG A 135 9.00 9.74 -8.28
C ARG A 135 8.95 10.44 -6.93
N TRP A 136 8.73 9.67 -5.85
CA TRP A 136 8.71 10.19 -4.49
C TRP A 136 10.05 10.82 -4.11
N ARG A 137 11.18 10.15 -4.42
CA ARG A 137 12.53 10.68 -4.22
C ARG A 137 12.85 11.87 -5.12
N ALA A 138 12.27 11.92 -6.32
CA ALA A 138 12.36 13.07 -7.21
C ALA A 138 11.56 14.29 -6.72
N GLY A 139 10.76 14.15 -5.66
CA GLY A 139 9.90 15.21 -5.14
C GLY A 139 8.63 15.42 -5.96
N GLU A 140 8.26 14.45 -6.79
CA GLU A 140 7.01 14.50 -7.57
C GLU A 140 5.81 14.37 -6.62
N LYS A 141 4.76 15.16 -6.88
CA LYS A 141 3.53 15.10 -6.08
C LYS A 141 2.72 13.86 -6.47
N LEU A 142 2.87 12.81 -5.69
CA LEU A 142 2.12 11.56 -5.85
C LEU A 142 0.69 11.63 -5.31
N TYR A 143 0.13 12.80 -4.98
CA TYR A 143 -1.22 12.92 -4.45
C TYR A 143 -2.11 13.74 -5.38
N GLY A 144 -3.33 13.24 -5.61
CA GLY A 144 -4.34 13.92 -6.40
C GLY A 144 -5.01 15.03 -5.60
N GLU A 145 -4.99 16.24 -6.14
CA GLU A 145 -5.86 17.31 -5.67
C GLU A 145 -7.28 16.97 -6.12
N HIS A 146 -8.09 16.35 -5.24
CA HIS A 146 -9.53 16.21 -5.47
C HIS A 146 -10.29 17.37 -4.83
#